data_AF-A0A0E3SQ65-F1
#
_entry.id   AF-A0A0E3SQ65-F1
#
_cell.length_a   1.000
_cell.length_b   1.000
_cell.length_c   1.000
_cell.angle_alpha   90.00
_cell.angle_beta   90.00
_cell.angle_gamma   90.00
#
_symmetry.space_group_name_H-M   'P 1'
#
loop_
_entity.id
_entity.type
_entity.pdbx_description
1 polymer ?
#
loop_
_entity_poly.entity_id
_entity_poly.type
_entity_poly.pdbx_seq_one_letter_code
_entity_poly.pdbx_strand_id
1 'polypeptide(L)'
;MQMKSCYIFYIAMAIGFLTMVTGGAAADTITVDDNGSANYTNIQAAIDAANNGDTILVYPGIYSEYVDVNKELTIVAKSGNLGDTIVQAIDSSDYVFHITADEVKISGFYVKDGVERYWEDSVPGIYLDGVHNCVINNNQFSNVFYGLVLEASSNNTLSNNIATYNIGGIHLIDSNYNILDNNAALNNSENGILLEHSTYNNLNKNNAFNSIHGIRLTNSENNFLSYNTVSNTTCGIYFEASDNNTLDNNIALNNFIGIRLIGSSYCTLKNNTASNNKDGIYLESYCNDNILINNNVSNNHAGISLRGYNKNNTLEYNKVNSNEKYGIVLFSSNNNKLRDNTASNNDIGIFLKFSHWNLLENNDGSNERYGIYHSASKYNTLSNNNIKGEVFLKALAFVFLLILIMLSTSYLLKDKIGKKKSIISVSMILLLPLLPALIGVIYELHLLETIISILLWNYLFIRFLEFGLPAAVIIFYGYTTEDKLFSTLSGVFLIPLFFIYADILLGMLDPQSIMNLGYWLQWNAIVDVSPFMVLYGLIGYFGARRTKLSLIISICIAIFILVIISGID
;
A
#
# COMPACT_ATOMS: atom_id res chain seq x y z
N MET A 1 58.32 -39.97 55.40
CA MET A 1 56.90 -40.40 55.42
C MET A 1 55.97 -39.40 56.13
N GLN A 2 56.43 -38.60 57.11
CA GLN A 2 55.56 -37.65 57.85
C GLN A 2 55.03 -36.44 57.05
N MET A 3 55.75 -35.91 56.05
CA MET A 3 55.25 -34.74 55.28
C MET A 3 54.08 -35.06 54.33
N LYS A 4 53.91 -36.30 53.88
CA LYS A 4 52.80 -36.67 52.97
C LYS A 4 51.46 -36.76 53.70
N SER A 5 51.45 -37.10 54.99
CA SER A 5 50.22 -37.18 55.79
C SER A 5 49.64 -35.81 56.14
N CYS A 6 50.47 -34.76 56.33
CA CYS A 6 49.97 -33.40 56.58
C CYS A 6 49.29 -32.81 55.34
N TYR A 7 49.86 -32.99 54.14
CA TYR A 7 49.26 -32.47 52.90
C TYR A 7 47.90 -33.12 52.58
N ILE A 8 47.75 -34.43 52.83
CA ILE A 8 46.48 -35.13 52.64
C ILE A 8 45.42 -34.62 53.64
N PHE A 9 45.82 -34.29 54.86
CA PHE A 9 44.92 -33.74 55.88
C PHE A 9 44.43 -32.33 55.53
N TYR A 10 45.30 -31.45 55.02
CA TYR A 10 44.90 -30.11 54.57
C TYR A 10 44.07 -30.12 53.29
N ILE A 11 44.34 -31.04 52.35
CA ILE A 11 43.52 -31.21 51.14
C ILE A 11 42.14 -31.79 51.51
N ALA A 12 42.07 -32.74 52.45
CA ALA A 12 40.79 -33.28 52.92
C ALA A 12 39.99 -32.23 53.72
N MET A 13 40.64 -31.37 54.52
CA MET A 13 39.98 -30.22 55.16
C MET A 13 39.51 -29.18 54.14
N ALA A 14 40.30 -28.90 53.09
CA ALA A 14 39.91 -27.95 52.05
C ALA A 14 38.76 -28.48 51.20
N ILE A 15 38.75 -29.77 50.85
CA ILE A 15 37.63 -30.43 50.15
C ILE A 15 36.41 -30.51 51.07
N GLY A 16 36.60 -30.80 52.36
CA GLY A 16 35.53 -30.79 53.37
C GLY A 16 34.89 -29.41 53.56
N PHE A 17 35.69 -28.34 53.56
CA PHE A 17 35.21 -26.95 53.56
C PHE A 17 34.53 -26.57 52.23
N LEU A 18 35.04 -27.04 51.08
CA LEU A 18 34.43 -26.79 49.77
C LEU A 18 33.07 -27.50 49.62
N THR A 19 32.90 -28.67 50.23
CA THR A 19 31.62 -29.38 50.30
C THR A 19 30.66 -28.84 51.36
N MET A 20 31.16 -28.04 52.33
CA MET A 20 30.31 -27.37 53.32
C MET A 20 29.84 -25.97 52.90
N VAL A 21 30.46 -25.38 51.86
CA VAL A 21 30.05 -24.08 51.28
C VAL A 21 29.18 -24.25 50.02
N THR A 22 28.97 -25.49 49.57
CA THR A 22 28.03 -25.84 48.48
C THR A 22 26.83 -26.61 49.00
N GLY A 23 26.29 -26.18 50.15
CA GLY A 23 24.86 -26.33 50.37
C GLY A 23 24.18 -25.39 49.38
N GLY A 24 24.00 -25.83 48.13
CA GLY A 24 23.04 -25.18 47.24
C GLY A 24 21.70 -25.29 47.96
N ALA A 25 21.26 -24.19 48.58
CA ALA A 25 19.90 -24.10 49.05
C ALA A 25 19.03 -24.41 47.82
N ALA A 26 18.27 -25.49 47.90
CA ALA A 26 17.27 -25.73 46.87
C ALA A 26 16.36 -24.51 46.88
N ALA A 27 16.03 -23.98 45.70
CA ALA A 27 15.05 -22.90 45.56
C ALA A 27 13.78 -23.28 46.33
N ASP A 28 13.44 -22.49 47.35
CA ASP A 28 12.26 -22.75 48.16
C ASP A 28 11.01 -22.27 47.42
N THR A 29 9.87 -22.89 47.73
CA THR A 29 8.56 -22.44 47.22
C THR A 29 7.79 -21.75 48.32
N ILE A 30 7.57 -20.44 48.16
CA ILE A 30 6.79 -19.59 49.06
C ILE A 30 5.39 -19.43 48.47
N THR A 31 4.36 -19.67 49.28
CA THR A 31 2.96 -19.62 48.80
C THR A 31 2.26 -18.34 49.22
N VAL A 32 1.44 -17.78 48.32
CA VAL A 32 0.63 -16.57 48.55
C VAL A 32 -0.84 -16.88 48.26
N ASP A 33 -1.75 -16.50 49.16
CA ASP A 33 -3.20 -16.67 49.00
C ASP A 33 -3.94 -15.54 49.73
N ASP A 34 -4.80 -14.80 49.00
CA ASP A 34 -5.52 -13.61 49.51
C ASP A 34 -6.49 -13.93 50.65
N ASN A 35 -6.92 -15.19 50.78
CA ASN A 35 -7.78 -15.66 51.85
C ASN A 35 -7.05 -16.08 53.14
N GLY A 36 -5.70 -16.05 53.13
CA GLY A 36 -4.86 -16.39 54.29
C GLY A 36 -4.55 -17.87 54.50
N SER A 37 -4.82 -18.74 53.52
CA SER A 37 -4.50 -20.19 53.63
C SER A 37 -3.03 -20.53 53.32
N ALA A 38 -2.25 -19.59 52.83
CA ALA A 38 -0.85 -19.74 52.42
C ALA A 38 0.16 -19.10 53.40
N ASN A 39 1.45 -19.11 53.06
CA ASN A 39 2.49 -18.49 53.90
C ASN A 39 2.32 -16.98 54.06
N TYR A 40 1.85 -16.32 52.99
CA TYR A 40 1.61 -14.87 52.95
C TYR A 40 0.26 -14.57 52.30
N THR A 41 -0.30 -13.39 52.61
CA THR A 41 -1.57 -12.89 52.06
C THR A 41 -1.39 -11.90 50.91
N ASN A 42 -0.18 -11.38 50.71
CA ASN A 42 0.19 -10.49 49.60
C ASN A 42 1.54 -10.92 49.01
N ILE A 43 1.75 -10.57 47.74
CA ILE A 43 2.91 -10.97 46.94
C ILE A 43 4.17 -10.26 47.44
N GLN A 44 4.09 -8.97 47.78
CA GLN A 44 5.26 -8.21 48.21
C GLN A 44 5.89 -8.79 49.49
N ALA A 45 5.10 -9.18 50.49
CA ALA A 45 5.65 -9.78 51.71
C ALA A 45 6.34 -11.13 51.45
N ALA A 46 5.88 -11.88 50.45
CA ALA A 46 6.56 -13.10 50.01
C ALA A 46 7.90 -12.77 49.32
N ILE A 47 7.95 -11.74 48.47
CA ILE A 47 9.20 -11.25 47.86
C ILE A 47 10.19 -10.79 48.92
N ASP A 48 9.74 -10.02 49.90
CA ASP A 48 10.57 -9.49 50.97
C ASP A 48 11.25 -10.61 51.77
N ALA A 49 10.55 -11.73 51.98
CA ALA A 49 11.04 -12.90 52.69
C ALA A 49 11.86 -13.88 51.83
N ALA A 50 11.69 -13.86 50.51
CA ALA A 50 12.36 -14.75 49.59
C ALA A 50 13.88 -14.50 49.49
N ASN A 51 14.62 -15.54 49.11
CA ASN A 51 16.01 -15.45 48.66
C ASN A 51 16.09 -15.54 47.12
N ASN A 52 17.21 -15.14 46.55
CA ASN A 52 17.46 -15.32 45.12
C ASN A 52 17.33 -16.80 44.73
N GLY A 53 16.66 -17.05 43.61
CA GLY A 53 16.34 -18.36 43.07
C GLY A 53 15.00 -18.94 43.55
N ASP A 54 14.39 -18.39 44.60
CA ASP A 54 13.12 -18.91 45.14
C ASP A 54 11.94 -18.74 44.18
N THR A 55 10.92 -19.56 44.40
CA THR A 55 9.65 -19.51 43.66
C THR A 55 8.53 -18.97 44.55
N ILE A 56 7.83 -17.95 44.08
CA ILE A 56 6.60 -17.44 44.67
C ILE A 56 5.41 -18.00 43.89
N LEU A 57 4.66 -18.90 44.52
CA LEU A 57 3.47 -19.54 43.96
C LEU A 57 2.20 -18.83 44.48
N VAL A 58 1.55 -18.08 43.59
CA VAL A 58 0.38 -17.24 43.93
C VAL A 58 -0.91 -17.97 43.59
N TYR A 59 -1.79 -18.15 44.57
CA TYR A 59 -3.09 -18.82 44.41
C TYR A 59 -4.11 -17.88 43.74
N PRO A 60 -5.20 -18.42 43.14
CA PRO A 60 -6.30 -17.62 42.62
C PRO A 60 -6.81 -16.62 43.66
N GLY A 61 -7.06 -15.38 43.25
CA GLY A 61 -7.37 -14.29 44.15
C GLY A 61 -7.21 -12.92 43.49
N ILE A 62 -7.56 -11.87 44.25
CA ILE A 62 -7.36 -10.47 43.85
C ILE A 62 -6.34 -9.82 44.78
N TYR A 63 -5.22 -9.44 44.22
CA TYR A 63 -4.10 -8.83 44.91
C TYR A 63 -4.01 -7.35 44.52
N SER A 64 -4.35 -6.47 45.45
CA SER A 64 -4.27 -5.02 45.27
C SER A 64 -3.01 -4.49 45.94
N GLU A 65 -1.92 -4.41 45.18
CA GLU A 65 -0.59 -4.07 45.69
C GLU A 65 0.33 -3.51 44.59
N TYR A 66 1.40 -2.83 45.01
CA TYR A 66 2.56 -2.53 44.17
C TYR A 66 3.62 -3.58 44.44
N VAL A 67 4.14 -4.21 43.39
CA VAL A 67 5.05 -5.34 43.50
C VAL A 67 6.43 -4.97 42.99
N ASP A 68 7.36 -4.69 43.90
CA ASP A 68 8.77 -4.44 43.62
C ASP A 68 9.55 -5.76 43.63
N VAL A 69 9.97 -6.21 42.45
CA VAL A 69 10.75 -7.44 42.27
C VAL A 69 12.24 -7.07 42.13
N ASN A 70 12.92 -7.05 43.27
CA ASN A 70 14.32 -6.66 43.43
C ASN A 70 15.28 -7.84 43.70
N LYS A 71 14.80 -9.07 43.50
CA LYS A 71 15.54 -10.33 43.68
C LYS A 71 15.31 -11.24 42.48
N GLU A 72 16.28 -12.09 42.16
CA GLU A 72 16.14 -13.14 41.14
C GLU A 72 15.06 -14.13 41.62
N LEU A 73 13.87 -14.09 41.04
CA LEU A 73 12.72 -14.86 41.54
C LEU A 73 11.91 -15.45 40.38
N THR A 74 11.28 -16.59 40.65
CA THR A 74 10.22 -17.13 39.80
C THR A 74 8.87 -16.85 40.46
N ILE A 75 8.05 -15.97 39.87
CA ILE A 75 6.72 -15.60 40.36
C ILE A 75 5.68 -16.18 39.40
N VAL A 76 4.82 -17.06 39.89
CA VAL A 76 3.88 -17.82 39.03
C VAL A 76 2.50 -17.93 39.64
N ALA A 77 1.47 -17.64 38.83
CA ALA A 77 0.09 -17.90 39.19
C ALA A 77 -0.23 -19.40 39.12
N LYS A 78 -0.80 -19.95 40.18
CA LYS A 78 -1.03 -21.40 40.35
C LYS A 78 -2.08 -21.97 39.39
N SER A 79 -3.13 -21.21 39.06
CA SER A 79 -4.25 -21.72 38.25
C SER A 79 -3.83 -22.09 36.84
N GLY A 80 -2.93 -21.30 36.24
CA GLY A 80 -2.60 -21.38 34.82
C GLY A 80 -3.70 -20.84 33.88
N ASN A 81 -4.90 -20.54 34.38
CA ASN A 81 -5.92 -19.82 33.62
C ASN A 81 -5.79 -18.31 33.81
N LEU A 82 -5.68 -17.59 32.69
CA LEU A 82 -5.67 -16.13 32.68
C LEU A 82 -7.02 -15.61 33.22
N GLY A 83 -6.96 -14.84 34.32
CA GLY A 83 -8.12 -14.23 34.98
C GLY A 83 -8.41 -14.71 36.39
N ASP A 84 -7.87 -15.87 36.81
CA ASP A 84 -8.08 -16.41 38.16
C ASP A 84 -7.20 -15.73 39.22
N THR A 85 -6.01 -15.27 38.83
CA THR A 85 -5.07 -14.55 39.69
C THR A 85 -4.91 -13.14 39.14
N ILE A 86 -5.58 -12.18 39.78
CA ILE A 86 -5.62 -10.78 39.37
C ILE A 86 -4.67 -9.98 40.24
N VAL A 87 -3.75 -9.24 39.63
CA VAL A 87 -2.93 -8.24 40.33
C VAL A 87 -3.32 -6.87 39.80
N GLN A 88 -3.71 -5.99 40.70
CA GLN A 88 -4.16 -4.65 40.35
C GLN A 88 -3.45 -3.59 41.20
N ALA A 89 -3.15 -2.45 40.58
CA ALA A 89 -2.55 -1.32 41.28
C ALA A 89 -3.48 -0.85 42.42
N ILE A 90 -2.90 -0.41 43.54
CA ILE A 90 -3.65 0.18 44.67
C ILE A 90 -4.33 1.48 44.22
N ASP A 91 -3.59 2.30 43.50
CA ASP A 91 -4.05 3.46 42.75
C ASP A 91 -3.23 3.61 41.46
N SER A 92 -3.66 4.49 40.58
CA SER A 92 -3.09 4.68 39.25
C SER A 92 -1.79 5.51 39.22
N SER A 93 -1.12 5.72 40.36
CA SER A 93 0.11 6.53 40.44
C SER A 93 1.40 5.73 40.30
N ASP A 94 1.33 4.39 40.39
CA ASP A 94 2.52 3.53 40.40
C ASP A 94 2.29 2.16 39.73
N TYR A 95 3.34 1.57 39.18
CA TYR A 95 3.34 0.30 38.39
C TYR A 95 2.71 -0.88 39.15
N VAL A 96 2.19 -1.91 38.43
CA VAL A 96 1.73 -3.12 39.15
C VAL A 96 2.92 -3.99 39.55
N PHE A 97 3.78 -4.32 38.59
CA PHE A 97 5.09 -4.92 38.86
C PHE A 97 6.21 -4.04 38.35
N HIS A 98 7.22 -3.81 39.20
CA HIS A 98 8.48 -3.19 38.81
C HIS A 98 9.63 -4.15 39.08
N ILE A 99 10.32 -4.51 38.01
CA ILE A 99 11.38 -5.49 38.01
C ILE A 99 12.71 -4.74 37.89
N THR A 100 13.52 -4.83 38.94
CA THR A 100 14.84 -4.20 39.04
C THR A 100 15.96 -5.23 39.24
N ALA A 101 15.62 -6.53 39.28
CA ALA A 101 16.57 -7.63 39.31
C ALA A 101 16.58 -8.42 38.01
N ASP A 102 17.77 -8.88 37.62
CA ASP A 102 17.98 -9.78 36.49
C ASP A 102 17.40 -11.19 36.77
N GLU A 103 17.24 -11.97 35.70
CA GLU A 103 16.86 -13.39 35.75
C GLU A 103 15.49 -13.67 36.41
N VAL A 104 14.64 -12.64 36.53
CA VAL A 104 13.27 -12.74 37.04
C VAL A 104 12.34 -13.42 36.03
N LYS A 105 11.46 -14.30 36.52
CA LYS A 105 10.45 -14.99 35.71
C LYS A 105 9.06 -14.68 36.24
N ILE A 106 8.17 -14.14 35.42
CA ILE A 106 6.78 -13.82 35.80
C ILE A 106 5.80 -14.46 34.83
N SER A 107 4.84 -15.24 35.35
CA SER A 107 3.84 -15.90 34.50
C SER A 107 2.47 -16.16 35.11
N GLY A 108 1.45 -16.12 34.25
CA GLY A 108 0.09 -16.56 34.55
C GLY A 108 -0.83 -15.50 35.15
N PHE A 109 -0.39 -14.24 35.23
CA PHE A 109 -1.15 -13.17 35.89
C PHE A 109 -2.09 -12.43 34.94
N TYR A 110 -3.24 -12.02 35.47
CA TYR A 110 -4.06 -10.97 34.87
C TYR A 110 -3.78 -9.65 35.59
N VAL A 111 -3.09 -8.75 34.91
CA VAL A 111 -2.66 -7.45 35.42
C VAL A 111 -3.56 -6.35 34.88
N LYS A 112 -4.08 -5.50 35.76
CA LYS A 112 -4.99 -4.41 35.37
C LYS A 112 -4.84 -3.21 36.30
N ASP A 113 -5.30 -2.04 35.86
CA ASP A 113 -5.45 -0.90 36.78
C ASP A 113 -6.66 -1.13 37.72
N GLY A 114 -6.55 -0.62 38.95
CA GLY A 114 -7.63 -0.57 39.93
C GLY A 114 -8.60 0.60 39.72
N VAL A 115 -8.27 1.57 38.85
CA VAL A 115 -9.04 2.81 38.63
C VAL A 115 -9.27 3.09 37.14
N GLU A 116 -10.49 3.43 36.73
CA GLU A 116 -10.76 3.88 35.35
C GLU A 116 -10.19 5.30 35.14
N ARG A 117 -9.17 5.48 34.28
CA ARG A 117 -8.65 6.81 33.93
C ARG A 117 -8.35 7.02 32.45
N TYR A 118 -8.32 8.33 32.13
CA TYR A 118 -7.87 8.95 30.90
C TYR A 118 -6.66 9.83 31.26
N TRP A 119 -5.49 9.64 30.60
CA TRP A 119 -4.31 10.54 30.44
C TRP A 119 -3.02 10.39 31.31
N GLU A 120 -1.90 10.57 30.58
CA GLU A 120 -0.47 10.93 30.79
C GLU A 120 0.37 10.49 32.01
N ASP A 121 -0.19 10.27 33.21
CA ASP A 121 0.62 9.85 34.38
C ASP A 121 0.53 8.35 34.68
N SER A 122 -0.01 7.58 33.74
CA SER A 122 -0.38 6.20 33.98
C SER A 122 0.82 5.27 33.75
N VAL A 123 0.98 4.36 34.68
CA VAL A 123 2.08 3.42 34.79
C VAL A 123 1.81 2.11 34.04
N PRO A 124 2.87 1.41 33.64
CA PRO A 124 2.74 0.12 32.98
C PRO A 124 2.23 -0.98 33.91
N GLY A 125 1.64 -2.02 33.32
CA GLY A 125 1.27 -3.24 34.04
C GLY A 125 2.51 -3.93 34.62
N ILE A 126 3.46 -4.28 33.76
CA ILE A 126 4.79 -4.76 34.18
C ILE A 126 5.85 -3.84 33.58
N TYR A 127 6.79 -3.40 34.43
CA TYR A 127 7.92 -2.56 34.07
C TYR A 127 9.25 -3.29 34.32
N LEU A 128 10.08 -3.40 33.29
CA LEU A 128 11.45 -3.91 33.37
C LEU A 128 12.40 -2.71 33.28
N ASP A 129 13.09 -2.41 34.37
CA ASP A 129 13.95 -1.23 34.50
C ASP A 129 15.42 -1.64 34.58
N GLY A 130 16.14 -1.51 33.46
CA GLY A 130 17.57 -1.79 33.39
C GLY A 130 17.94 -3.26 33.61
N VAL A 131 17.02 -4.21 33.36
CA VAL A 131 17.19 -5.63 33.71
C VAL A 131 17.52 -6.53 32.52
N HIS A 132 18.06 -7.69 32.85
CA HIS A 132 18.60 -8.65 31.91
C HIS A 132 18.10 -10.08 32.16
N ASN A 133 17.99 -10.85 31.08
CA ASN A 133 17.70 -12.29 31.12
C ASN A 133 16.35 -12.63 31.81
N CYS A 134 15.43 -11.67 31.91
CA CYS A 134 14.11 -11.89 32.49
C CYS A 134 13.19 -12.60 31.48
N VAL A 135 12.23 -13.37 32.00
CA VAL A 135 11.21 -14.06 31.22
C VAL A 135 9.83 -13.64 31.67
N ILE A 136 9.10 -12.93 30.82
CA ILE A 136 7.72 -12.52 31.08
C ILE A 136 6.83 -13.29 30.12
N ASN A 137 6.04 -14.23 30.63
CA ASN A 137 5.28 -15.11 29.75
C ASN A 137 3.87 -15.46 30.25
N ASN A 138 2.95 -15.64 29.32
CA ASN A 138 1.56 -16.01 29.62
C ASN A 138 0.92 -15.05 30.64
N ASN A 139 1.08 -13.73 30.45
CA ASN A 139 0.39 -12.73 31.25
C ASN A 139 -0.63 -11.97 30.38
N GLN A 140 -1.70 -11.48 30.99
CA GLN A 140 -2.69 -10.63 30.35
C GLN A 140 -2.66 -9.25 31.00
N PHE A 141 -2.69 -8.19 30.18
CA PHE A 141 -2.69 -6.81 30.63
C PHE A 141 -3.91 -6.10 30.06
N SER A 142 -4.71 -5.43 30.90
CA SER A 142 -5.82 -4.62 30.39
C SER A 142 -6.12 -3.38 31.21
N ASN A 143 -6.63 -2.35 30.53
CA ASN A 143 -6.98 -1.06 31.13
C ASN A 143 -5.80 -0.44 31.90
N VAL A 144 -4.58 -0.62 31.41
CA VAL A 144 -3.36 0.03 31.91
C VAL A 144 -2.79 0.97 30.84
N PHE A 145 -1.79 1.78 31.17
CA PHE A 145 -1.16 2.66 30.19
C PHE A 145 -0.47 1.86 29.09
N TYR A 146 0.60 1.14 29.46
CA TYR A 146 1.22 0.12 28.62
C TYR A 146 1.09 -1.23 29.34
N GLY A 147 0.78 -2.29 28.60
CA GLY A 147 0.73 -3.62 29.19
C GLY A 147 2.08 -4.04 29.78
N LEU A 148 3.13 -3.84 28.99
CA LEU A 148 4.49 -4.25 29.32
C LEU A 148 5.50 -3.23 28.78
N VAL A 149 6.38 -2.73 29.64
CA VAL A 149 7.42 -1.75 29.30
C VAL A 149 8.79 -2.31 29.67
N LEU A 150 9.74 -2.18 28.73
CA LEU A 150 11.16 -2.42 28.94
C LEU A 150 11.88 -1.09 28.74
N GLU A 151 12.63 -0.64 29.74
CA GLU A 151 13.50 0.52 29.66
C GLU A 151 14.93 0.10 29.96
N ALA A 152 15.87 0.51 29.10
CA ALA A 152 17.30 0.18 29.20
C ALA A 152 17.60 -1.32 29.44
N SER A 153 16.72 -2.21 28.99
CA SER A 153 16.70 -3.62 29.36
C SER A 153 17.13 -4.50 28.18
N SER A 154 17.86 -5.59 28.43
CA SER A 154 18.36 -6.43 27.34
C SER A 154 18.39 -7.94 27.60
N ASN A 155 18.36 -8.73 26.53
CA ASN A 155 18.33 -10.20 26.59
C ASN A 155 17.09 -10.78 27.30
N ASN A 156 15.99 -10.04 27.34
CA ASN A 156 14.74 -10.51 27.94
C ASN A 156 13.88 -11.27 26.92
N THR A 157 13.08 -12.21 27.41
CA THR A 157 12.12 -12.98 26.60
C THR A 157 10.69 -12.67 27.04
N LEU A 158 9.92 -12.06 26.14
CA LEU A 158 8.51 -11.75 26.32
C LEU A 158 7.72 -12.71 25.42
N SER A 159 6.98 -13.66 25.99
CA SER A 159 6.29 -14.66 25.19
C SER A 159 4.84 -14.94 25.59
N ASN A 160 3.97 -15.12 24.60
CA ASN A 160 2.55 -15.46 24.84
C ASN A 160 1.81 -14.48 25.77
N ASN A 161 2.24 -13.22 25.82
CA ASN A 161 1.53 -12.21 26.60
C ASN A 161 0.42 -11.57 25.76
N ILE A 162 -0.65 -11.15 26.43
CA ILE A 162 -1.82 -10.53 25.81
C ILE A 162 -2.00 -9.13 26.40
N ALA A 163 -1.63 -8.09 25.67
CA ALA A 163 -1.87 -6.70 26.04
C ALA A 163 -3.10 -6.17 25.29
N THR A 164 -4.21 -5.97 26.00
CA THR A 164 -5.50 -5.62 25.39
C THR A 164 -6.20 -4.45 26.06
N TYR A 165 -6.83 -3.58 25.28
CA TYR A 165 -7.57 -2.41 25.82
C TYR A 165 -6.72 -1.49 26.70
N ASN A 166 -5.45 -1.29 26.31
CA ASN A 166 -4.54 -0.37 26.96
C ASN A 166 -4.36 0.89 26.09
N ILE A 167 -3.62 1.89 26.60
CA ILE A 167 -3.17 2.98 25.73
C ILE A 167 -2.18 2.45 24.69
N GLY A 168 -1.18 1.69 25.13
CA GLY A 168 -0.29 0.91 24.27
C GLY A 168 -0.11 -0.53 24.74
N GLY A 169 0.30 -1.43 23.84
CA GLY A 169 0.47 -2.85 24.18
C GLY A 169 1.80 -3.15 24.86
N ILE A 170 2.88 -3.20 24.07
CA ILE A 170 4.24 -3.48 24.54
C ILE A 170 5.17 -2.35 24.07
N HIS A 171 6.01 -1.82 24.96
CA HIS A 171 6.93 -0.72 24.65
C HIS A 171 8.37 -1.06 25.07
N LEU A 172 9.30 -0.91 24.14
CA LEU A 172 10.73 -1.03 24.38
C LEU A 172 11.37 0.35 24.18
N ILE A 173 12.08 0.83 25.21
CA ILE A 173 12.79 2.11 25.24
C ILE A 173 14.26 1.80 25.52
N ASP A 174 15.16 2.21 24.63
CA ASP A 174 16.61 1.96 24.75
C ASP A 174 16.96 0.49 25.05
N SER A 175 16.12 -0.44 24.58
CA SER A 175 16.11 -1.83 25.01
C SER A 175 16.52 -2.75 23.87
N ASN A 176 17.59 -3.53 24.10
CA ASN A 176 18.31 -4.22 23.02
C ASN A 176 18.30 -5.74 23.19
N TYR A 177 18.47 -6.50 22.10
CA TYR A 177 18.62 -7.95 22.16
C TYR A 177 17.46 -8.71 22.82
N ASN A 178 16.25 -8.14 22.84
CA ASN A 178 15.07 -8.79 23.42
C ASN A 178 14.34 -9.65 22.39
N ILE A 179 13.66 -10.69 22.88
CA ILE A 179 12.83 -11.59 22.07
C ILE A 179 11.36 -11.37 22.44
N LEU A 180 10.56 -11.00 21.47
CA LEU A 180 9.10 -10.90 21.57
C LEU A 180 8.52 -12.03 20.72
N ASP A 181 8.07 -13.11 21.35
CA ASP A 181 7.56 -14.31 20.66
C ASP A 181 6.08 -14.55 20.96
N ASN A 182 5.25 -14.59 19.91
CA ASN A 182 3.84 -14.95 20.00
C ASN A 182 3.03 -14.08 20.98
N ASN A 183 3.33 -12.79 21.10
CA ASN A 183 2.53 -11.86 21.90
C ASN A 183 1.35 -11.30 21.10
N ALA A 184 0.26 -10.96 21.78
CA ALA A 184 -0.92 -10.36 21.20
C ALA A 184 -1.16 -8.96 21.78
N ALA A 185 -1.10 -7.93 20.93
CA ALA A 185 -1.42 -6.55 21.27
C ALA A 185 -2.74 -6.14 20.59
N LEU A 186 -3.85 -6.15 21.33
CA LEU A 186 -5.20 -6.11 20.77
C LEU A 186 -6.00 -4.91 21.28
N ASN A 187 -6.67 -4.17 20.40
CA ASN A 187 -7.59 -3.08 20.78
C ASN A 187 -6.92 -2.01 21.66
N ASN A 188 -5.63 -1.75 21.48
CA ASN A 188 -4.94 -0.68 22.22
C ASN A 188 -5.15 0.65 21.49
N SER A 189 -5.34 1.74 22.22
CA SER A 189 -5.75 3.02 21.61
C SER A 189 -4.66 3.67 20.76
N GLU A 190 -3.38 3.35 20.98
CA GLU A 190 -2.23 3.88 20.24
C GLU A 190 -1.45 2.79 19.50
N ASN A 191 -0.30 2.36 20.04
CA ASN A 191 0.59 1.41 19.41
C ASN A 191 0.34 0.00 19.98
N GLY A 192 0.27 -1.01 19.13
CA GLY A 192 0.27 -2.40 19.58
C GLY A 192 1.62 -2.78 20.19
N ILE A 193 2.69 -2.65 19.40
CA ILE A 193 4.07 -2.82 19.85
C ILE A 193 4.88 -1.62 19.39
N LEU A 194 5.60 -0.98 20.29
CA LEU A 194 6.46 0.18 20.02
C LEU A 194 7.91 -0.13 20.43
N LEU A 195 8.84 0.15 19.53
CA LEU A 195 10.27 0.16 19.78
C LEU A 195 10.77 1.59 19.57
N GLU A 196 11.40 2.15 20.59
CA GLU A 196 12.06 3.45 20.57
C GLU A 196 13.53 3.29 20.96
N HIS A 197 14.43 3.78 20.10
CA HIS A 197 15.89 3.66 20.31
C HIS A 197 16.39 2.24 20.60
N SER A 198 15.70 1.24 20.09
CA SER A 198 15.85 -0.17 20.48
C SER A 198 16.39 -1.00 19.32
N THR A 199 17.48 -1.73 19.55
CA THR A 199 18.25 -2.41 18.49
C THR A 199 18.42 -3.90 18.72
N TYR A 200 18.62 -4.65 17.64
CA TYR A 200 18.86 -6.11 17.68
C TYR A 200 17.75 -6.93 18.36
N ASN A 201 16.51 -6.43 18.37
CA ASN A 201 15.36 -7.18 18.90
C ASN A 201 14.77 -8.12 17.83
N ASN A 202 14.22 -9.24 18.29
CA ASN A 202 13.53 -10.22 17.46
C ASN A 202 12.05 -10.27 17.80
N LEU A 203 11.21 -9.85 16.87
CA LEU A 203 9.75 -9.89 16.98
C LEU A 203 9.25 -11.02 16.09
N ASN A 204 8.91 -12.15 16.70
CA ASN A 204 8.46 -13.35 16.01
C ASN A 204 6.99 -13.66 16.32
N LYS A 205 6.16 -13.87 15.29
CA LYS A 205 4.77 -14.34 15.42
C LYS A 205 3.86 -13.48 16.30
N ASN A 206 4.17 -12.19 16.46
CA ASN A 206 3.30 -11.31 17.25
C ASN A 206 2.08 -10.90 16.42
N ASN A 207 0.97 -10.68 17.11
CA ASN A 207 -0.29 -10.24 16.52
C ASN A 207 -0.66 -8.85 17.06
N ALA A 208 -0.74 -7.84 16.19
CA ALA A 208 -1.22 -6.52 16.54
C ALA A 208 -2.55 -6.22 15.81
N PHE A 209 -3.60 -5.90 16.56
CA PHE A 209 -4.94 -5.75 16.01
C PHE A 209 -5.64 -4.53 16.57
N ASN A 210 -6.28 -3.74 15.69
CA ASN A 210 -7.18 -2.64 16.08
C ASN A 210 -6.51 -1.60 16.99
N SER A 211 -5.40 -1.04 16.50
CA SER A 211 -4.64 0.04 17.13
C SER A 211 -4.34 1.13 16.10
N ILE A 212 -3.94 2.33 16.51
CA ILE A 212 -3.51 3.38 15.56
C ILE A 212 -2.33 2.84 14.73
N HIS A 213 -1.32 2.29 15.40
CA HIS A 213 -0.22 1.60 14.76
C HIS A 213 -0.11 0.16 15.28
N GLY A 214 0.09 -0.80 14.38
CA GLY A 214 0.25 -2.20 14.78
C GLY A 214 1.60 -2.43 15.47
N ILE A 215 2.68 -2.32 14.69
CA ILE A 215 4.06 -2.37 15.15
C ILE A 215 4.78 -1.11 14.67
N ARG A 216 5.33 -0.32 15.58
CA ARG A 216 6.08 0.90 15.26
C ARG A 216 7.51 0.82 15.75
N LEU A 217 8.46 1.21 14.89
CA LEU A 217 9.87 1.39 15.21
C LEU A 217 10.22 2.86 14.98
N THR A 218 10.76 3.51 16.00
CA THR A 218 11.26 4.89 15.96
C THR A 218 12.73 4.87 16.34
N ASN A 219 13.60 5.38 15.46
CA ASN A 219 15.05 5.40 15.68
C ASN A 219 15.64 4.07 16.14
N SER A 220 15.10 2.97 15.62
CA SER A 220 15.35 1.61 16.11
C SER A 220 15.92 0.77 14.97
N GLU A 221 17.19 0.40 15.06
CA GLU A 221 17.94 -0.24 13.97
C GLU A 221 18.23 -1.72 14.20
N ASN A 222 18.53 -2.46 13.13
CA ASN A 222 19.01 -3.84 13.21
C ASN A 222 18.03 -4.83 13.86
N ASN A 223 16.73 -4.56 13.83
CA ASN A 223 15.69 -5.46 14.35
C ASN A 223 15.20 -6.43 13.27
N PHE A 224 14.77 -7.61 13.73
CA PHE A 224 14.23 -8.68 12.89
C PHE A 224 12.76 -8.92 13.23
N LEU A 225 11.87 -8.61 12.29
CA LEU A 225 10.43 -8.84 12.42
C LEU A 225 10.06 -10.00 11.50
N SER A 226 9.61 -11.12 12.08
CA SER A 226 9.19 -12.28 11.29
C SER A 226 7.84 -12.87 11.69
N TYR A 227 7.07 -13.29 10.70
CA TYR A 227 5.76 -13.94 10.89
C TYR A 227 4.75 -13.13 11.73
N ASN A 228 4.94 -11.81 11.87
CA ASN A 228 3.99 -10.98 12.60
C ASN A 228 2.76 -10.72 11.74
N THR A 229 1.59 -10.65 12.39
CA THR A 229 0.32 -10.30 11.76
C THR A 229 -0.15 -8.97 12.32
N VAL A 230 -0.43 -8.01 11.44
CA VAL A 230 -0.97 -6.69 11.80
C VAL A 230 -2.24 -6.41 11.01
N SER A 231 -3.31 -5.99 11.68
CA SER A 231 -4.55 -5.69 10.98
C SER A 231 -5.49 -4.68 11.65
N ASN A 232 -6.33 -4.05 10.82
CA ASN A 232 -7.28 -3.01 11.23
C ASN A 232 -6.62 -1.82 11.94
N THR A 233 -5.51 -1.32 11.38
CA THR A 233 -4.77 -0.18 11.94
C THR A 233 -4.65 0.97 10.95
N THR A 234 -4.20 2.14 11.42
CA THR A 234 -3.85 3.24 10.49
C THR A 234 -2.53 2.91 9.77
N CYS A 235 -1.50 2.45 10.49
CA CYS A 235 -0.30 1.88 9.87
C CYS A 235 -0.01 0.51 10.49
N GLY A 236 0.06 -0.53 9.66
CA GLY A 236 0.28 -1.90 10.12
C GLY A 236 1.66 -2.05 10.74
N ILE A 237 2.71 -2.01 9.92
CA ILE A 237 4.10 -1.93 10.37
C ILE A 237 4.66 -0.58 9.93
N TYR A 238 5.18 0.21 10.88
CA TYR A 238 5.64 1.57 10.64
C TYR A 238 7.07 1.79 11.14
N PHE A 239 7.98 2.11 10.24
CA PHE A 239 9.36 2.49 10.54
C PHE A 239 9.56 3.99 10.34
N GLU A 240 10.10 4.64 11.36
CA GLU A 240 10.46 6.06 11.35
C GLU A 240 11.94 6.20 11.72
N ALA A 241 12.73 6.71 10.78
CA ALA A 241 14.18 6.86 10.92
C ALA A 241 14.88 5.60 11.49
N SER A 242 14.46 4.43 11.01
CA SER A 242 14.79 3.11 11.58
C SER A 242 15.46 2.25 10.52
N ASP A 243 16.77 2.42 10.38
CA ASP A 243 17.59 1.79 9.34
C ASP A 243 17.93 0.32 9.64
N ASN A 244 18.40 -0.41 8.62
CA ASN A 244 18.98 -1.76 8.76
C ASN A 244 18.03 -2.83 9.35
N ASN A 245 16.72 -2.63 9.25
CA ASN A 245 15.74 -3.58 9.76
C ASN A 245 15.30 -4.60 8.71
N THR A 246 14.89 -5.79 9.16
CA THR A 246 14.40 -6.85 8.25
C THR A 246 12.97 -7.27 8.61
N LEU A 247 12.09 -7.27 7.61
CA LEU A 247 10.75 -7.87 7.67
C LEU A 247 10.73 -9.12 6.82
N ASP A 248 10.56 -10.30 7.43
CA ASP A 248 10.45 -11.58 6.72
C ASP A 248 9.12 -12.28 7.02
N ASN A 249 8.32 -12.59 6.00
CA ASN A 249 7.05 -13.31 6.12
C ASN A 249 5.99 -12.63 7.04
N ASN A 250 5.96 -11.30 7.12
CA ASN A 250 4.92 -10.59 7.88
C ASN A 250 3.65 -10.39 7.04
N ILE A 251 2.52 -10.25 7.73
CA ILE A 251 1.19 -10.09 7.14
C ILE A 251 0.58 -8.77 7.61
N ALA A 252 0.33 -7.84 6.69
CA ALA A 252 -0.34 -6.56 6.94
C ALA A 252 -1.68 -6.47 6.17
N LEU A 253 -2.79 -6.57 6.90
CA LEU A 253 -4.14 -6.68 6.32
C LEU A 253 -5.09 -5.59 6.80
N ASN A 254 -5.94 -5.07 5.90
CA ASN A 254 -7.04 -4.17 6.27
C ASN A 254 -6.60 -2.91 7.02
N ASN A 255 -5.41 -2.37 6.70
CA ASN A 255 -4.89 -1.15 7.31
C ASN A 255 -5.06 0.03 6.36
N PHE A 256 -4.95 1.26 6.85
CA PHE A 256 -4.83 2.39 5.94
C PHE A 256 -3.51 2.32 5.16
N ILE A 257 -2.38 2.12 5.83
CA ILE A 257 -1.11 1.74 5.19
C ILE A 257 -0.66 0.39 5.75
N GLY A 258 -0.37 -0.58 4.90
CA GLY A 258 0.07 -1.91 5.32
C GLY A 258 1.46 -1.87 5.98
N ILE A 259 2.48 -1.53 5.21
CA ILE A 259 3.86 -1.35 5.68
C ILE A 259 4.35 0.03 5.24
N ARG A 260 4.80 0.86 6.19
CA ARG A 260 5.30 2.22 5.93
C ARG A 260 6.72 2.38 6.43
N LEU A 261 7.60 2.92 5.59
CA LEU A 261 8.94 3.38 5.97
C LEU A 261 9.01 4.90 5.74
N ILE A 262 9.50 5.66 6.71
CA ILE A 262 9.82 7.08 6.58
C ILE A 262 11.27 7.31 6.96
N GLY A 263 12.06 7.89 6.04
CA GLY A 263 13.47 8.16 6.27
C GLY A 263 14.27 6.94 6.73
N SER A 264 13.84 5.73 6.33
CA SER A 264 14.44 4.46 6.76
C SER A 264 15.11 3.77 5.58
N SER A 265 16.40 3.50 5.72
CA SER A 265 17.30 3.00 4.67
C SER A 265 17.88 1.64 5.02
N TYR A 266 18.45 0.96 4.03
CA TYR A 266 19.11 -0.36 4.20
C TYR A 266 18.21 -1.45 4.79
N CYS A 267 16.89 -1.30 4.71
CA CYS A 267 15.93 -2.29 5.18
C CYS A 267 15.69 -3.38 4.14
N THR A 268 15.44 -4.60 4.60
CA THR A 268 15.06 -5.74 3.76
C THR A 268 13.63 -6.16 4.06
N LEU A 269 12.74 -6.01 3.08
CA LEU A 269 11.36 -6.47 3.12
C LEU A 269 11.24 -7.69 2.21
N LYS A 270 11.15 -8.87 2.80
CA LYS A 270 11.14 -10.15 2.09
C LYS A 270 9.90 -10.97 2.41
N ASN A 271 9.29 -11.59 1.40
CA ASN A 271 8.16 -12.52 1.56
C ASN A 271 6.94 -11.96 2.32
N ASN A 272 6.80 -10.64 2.44
CA ASN A 272 5.70 -10.06 3.21
C ASN A 272 4.42 -10.03 2.37
N THR A 273 3.27 -10.13 3.04
CA THR A 273 1.96 -9.95 2.43
C THR A 273 1.36 -8.64 2.89
N ALA A 274 1.03 -7.74 1.96
CA ALA A 274 0.32 -6.49 2.24
C ALA A 274 -0.95 -6.41 1.40
N SER A 275 -2.11 -6.69 1.99
CA SER A 275 -3.38 -6.77 1.24
C SER A 275 -4.57 -6.08 1.89
N ASN A 276 -5.53 -5.64 1.06
CA ASN A 276 -6.73 -4.91 1.50
C ASN A 276 -6.42 -3.62 2.26
N ASN A 277 -5.29 -2.98 1.98
CA ASN A 277 -4.92 -1.70 2.57
C ASN A 277 -5.23 -0.55 1.60
N LYS A 278 -5.20 0.71 2.03
CA LYS A 278 -5.20 1.81 1.05
C LYS A 278 -3.86 1.84 0.30
N ASP A 279 -2.74 1.89 1.01
CA ASP A 279 -1.41 1.68 0.42
C ASP A 279 -0.83 0.37 0.97
N GLY A 280 -0.34 -0.52 0.10
CA GLY A 280 0.22 -1.80 0.49
C GLY A 280 1.56 -1.66 1.21
N ILE A 281 2.59 -1.29 0.45
CA ILE A 281 3.93 -0.97 0.98
C ILE A 281 4.29 0.44 0.53
N TYR A 282 4.62 1.32 1.47
CA TYR A 282 4.90 2.72 1.21
C TYR A 282 6.26 3.15 1.79
N LEU A 283 7.22 3.43 0.91
CA LEU A 283 8.50 4.07 1.23
C LEU A 283 8.35 5.57 0.97
N GLU A 284 8.43 6.36 2.03
CA GLU A 284 8.18 7.79 2.01
C GLU A 284 9.42 8.56 2.46
N SER A 285 9.84 9.53 1.65
CA SER A 285 10.85 10.52 1.99
C SER A 285 12.21 9.94 2.41
N TYR A 286 13.18 9.98 1.49
CA TYR A 286 14.57 9.61 1.76
C TYR A 286 14.80 8.16 2.24
N CYS A 287 13.94 7.23 1.82
CA CYS A 287 14.15 5.79 2.03
C CYS A 287 15.09 5.27 0.93
N ASN A 288 16.37 5.05 1.26
CA ASN A 288 17.38 4.66 0.28
C ASN A 288 17.91 3.24 0.50
N ASP A 289 18.43 2.64 -0.57
CA ASP A 289 19.18 1.39 -0.50
C ASP A 289 18.40 0.23 0.15
N ASN A 290 17.06 0.25 0.07
CA ASN A 290 16.20 -0.82 0.58
C ASN A 290 16.02 -1.94 -0.45
N ILE A 291 15.81 -3.16 0.04
CA ILE A 291 15.56 -4.35 -0.76
C ILE A 291 14.15 -4.86 -0.49
N LEU A 292 13.30 -4.88 -1.52
CA LEU A 292 11.97 -5.46 -1.49
C LEU A 292 11.95 -6.69 -2.39
N ILE A 293 11.86 -7.89 -1.82
CA ILE A 293 11.95 -9.14 -2.58
C ILE A 293 10.82 -10.12 -2.26
N ASN A 294 10.23 -10.73 -3.29
CA ASN A 294 9.18 -11.76 -3.14
C ASN A 294 7.95 -11.32 -2.31
N ASN A 295 7.65 -10.02 -2.22
CA ASN A 295 6.47 -9.57 -1.49
C ASN A 295 5.20 -9.78 -2.32
N ASN A 296 4.10 -10.14 -1.64
CA ASN A 296 2.77 -10.30 -2.23
C ASN A 296 1.87 -9.13 -1.80
N VAL A 297 1.58 -8.24 -2.73
CA VAL A 297 0.89 -6.97 -2.47
C VAL A 297 -0.36 -6.88 -3.34
N SER A 298 -1.54 -7.02 -2.74
CA SER A 298 -2.78 -7.15 -3.53
C SER A 298 -4.02 -6.52 -2.92
N ASN A 299 -5.01 -6.18 -3.76
CA ASN A 299 -6.28 -5.59 -3.32
C ASN A 299 -6.10 -4.30 -2.52
N ASN A 300 -5.08 -3.51 -2.83
CA ASN A 300 -4.89 -2.19 -2.23
C ASN A 300 -5.33 -1.08 -3.20
N HIS A 301 -5.43 0.18 -2.77
CA HIS A 301 -5.59 1.28 -3.72
C HIS A 301 -4.30 1.48 -4.55
N ALA A 302 -3.15 1.51 -3.88
CA ALA A 302 -1.82 1.43 -4.49
C ALA A 302 -1.02 0.29 -3.86
N GLY A 303 -0.31 -0.48 -4.68
CA GLY A 303 0.49 -1.61 -4.23
C GLY A 303 1.78 -1.19 -3.52
N ILE A 304 2.87 -1.04 -4.27
CA ILE A 304 4.16 -0.57 -3.74
C ILE A 304 4.39 0.87 -4.18
N SER A 305 4.49 1.80 -3.23
CA SER A 305 4.73 3.23 -3.48
C SER A 305 6.11 3.65 -2.97
N LEU A 306 6.92 4.25 -3.83
CA LEU A 306 8.16 4.97 -3.48
C LEU A 306 7.93 6.45 -3.81
N ARG A 307 7.88 7.31 -2.80
CA ARG A 307 7.63 8.75 -2.97
C ARG A 307 8.58 9.59 -2.13
N GLY A 308 9.07 10.69 -2.69
CA GLY A 308 9.86 11.68 -1.95
C GLY A 308 11.37 11.42 -1.95
N TYR A 309 12.00 11.52 -3.12
CA TYR A 309 13.47 11.50 -3.24
C TYR A 309 14.16 10.19 -2.81
N ASN A 310 13.45 9.06 -2.86
CA ASN A 310 14.00 7.74 -2.59
C ASN A 310 14.98 7.31 -3.70
N LYS A 311 16.09 6.68 -3.31
CA LYS A 311 17.15 6.27 -4.24
C LYS A 311 17.68 4.87 -3.99
N ASN A 312 18.22 4.26 -5.04
CA ASN A 312 18.98 3.01 -4.97
C ASN A 312 18.19 1.81 -4.40
N ASN A 313 16.86 1.86 -4.37
CA ASN A 313 16.07 0.75 -3.89
C ASN A 313 15.99 -0.34 -4.96
N THR A 314 15.97 -1.60 -4.51
CA THR A 314 15.92 -2.79 -5.35
C THR A 314 14.62 -3.55 -5.08
N LEU A 315 13.76 -3.65 -6.09
CA LEU A 315 12.48 -4.36 -6.05
C LEU A 315 12.59 -5.56 -6.98
N GLU A 316 12.62 -6.78 -6.44
CA GLU A 316 12.78 -8.00 -7.23
C GLU A 316 11.70 -9.05 -6.92
N TYR A 317 11.16 -9.70 -7.96
CA TYR A 317 10.20 -10.81 -7.81
C TYR A 317 8.93 -10.49 -7.00
N ASN A 318 8.57 -9.22 -6.86
CA ASN A 318 7.36 -8.84 -6.12
C ASN A 318 6.12 -9.07 -6.98
N LYS A 319 5.07 -9.63 -6.37
CA LYS A 319 3.75 -9.81 -6.96
C LYS A 319 2.83 -8.71 -6.47
N VAL A 320 2.56 -7.72 -7.30
CA VAL A 320 1.87 -6.46 -6.98
C VAL A 320 0.60 -6.34 -7.81
N ASN A 321 -0.37 -7.20 -7.50
CA ASN A 321 -1.50 -7.48 -8.40
C ASN A 321 -2.85 -7.03 -7.83
N SER A 322 -3.81 -6.76 -8.72
CA SER A 322 -5.20 -6.51 -8.32
C SER A 322 -5.34 -5.32 -7.36
N ASN A 323 -4.50 -4.30 -7.50
CA ASN A 323 -4.64 -3.04 -6.80
C ASN A 323 -5.47 -2.08 -7.65
N GLU A 324 -6.35 -1.31 -7.02
CA GLU A 324 -7.36 -0.48 -7.69
C GLU A 324 -6.74 0.47 -8.72
N LYS A 325 -5.63 1.13 -8.37
CA LYS A 325 -5.05 2.19 -9.21
C LYS A 325 -3.65 1.90 -9.70
N TYR A 326 -2.72 1.63 -8.79
CA TYR A 326 -1.31 1.47 -9.15
C TYR A 326 -0.76 0.16 -8.60
N GLY A 327 -0.02 -0.58 -9.43
CA GLY A 327 0.85 -1.66 -8.97
C GLY A 327 2.06 -1.08 -8.23
N ILE A 328 3.08 -0.64 -8.97
CA ILE A 328 4.30 -0.03 -8.44
C ILE A 328 4.38 1.45 -8.85
N VAL A 329 4.61 2.34 -7.89
CA VAL A 329 4.70 3.79 -8.09
C VAL A 329 6.08 4.30 -7.71
N LEU A 330 6.74 5.03 -8.61
CA LEU A 330 7.91 5.84 -8.33
C LEU A 330 7.54 7.31 -8.58
N PHE A 331 7.52 8.10 -7.51
CA PHE A 331 7.28 9.54 -7.58
C PHE A 331 8.49 10.28 -7.01
N SER A 332 9.12 11.11 -7.84
CA SER A 332 10.37 11.79 -7.49
C SER A 332 11.42 10.83 -6.93
N SER A 333 11.52 9.62 -7.48
CA SER A 333 12.38 8.54 -6.95
C SER A 333 13.33 8.07 -8.04
N ASN A 334 14.63 8.12 -7.76
CA ASN A 334 15.68 8.02 -8.78
C ASN A 334 16.59 6.82 -8.55
N ASN A 335 17.26 6.31 -9.58
CA ASN A 335 18.26 5.24 -9.45
C ASN A 335 17.74 3.93 -8.80
N ASN A 336 16.45 3.61 -8.94
CA ASN A 336 15.89 2.37 -8.41
C ASN A 336 15.94 1.26 -9.46
N LYS A 337 16.00 0.00 -9.00
CA LYS A 337 16.05 -1.20 -9.84
C LYS A 337 14.78 -2.02 -9.60
N LEU A 338 14.01 -2.26 -10.65
CA LEU A 338 12.82 -3.11 -10.64
C LEU A 338 13.10 -4.28 -11.57
N ARG A 339 13.27 -5.49 -11.04
CA ARG A 339 13.49 -6.70 -11.83
C ARG A 339 12.48 -7.79 -11.57
N ASP A 340 12.01 -8.44 -12.63
CA ASP A 340 11.20 -9.66 -12.52
C ASP A 340 9.94 -9.49 -11.65
N ASN A 341 9.42 -8.26 -11.52
CA ASN A 341 8.20 -7.99 -10.75
C ASN A 341 6.97 -8.25 -11.62
N THR A 342 5.93 -8.80 -11.02
CA THR A 342 4.61 -8.91 -11.64
C THR A 342 3.71 -7.83 -11.06
N ALA A 343 3.36 -6.81 -11.84
CA ALA A 343 2.45 -5.74 -11.45
C ALA A 343 1.22 -5.75 -12.38
N SER A 344 0.35 -6.74 -12.23
CA SER A 344 -0.74 -7.05 -13.17
C SER A 344 -2.14 -6.89 -12.55
N ASN A 345 -3.17 -6.74 -13.38
CA ASN A 345 -4.56 -6.50 -12.98
C ASN A 345 -4.73 -5.23 -12.11
N ASN A 346 -3.94 -4.20 -12.35
CA ASN A 346 -4.14 -2.86 -11.77
C ASN A 346 -4.64 -1.91 -12.88
N ASP A 347 -5.10 -0.70 -12.56
CA ASP A 347 -5.34 0.32 -13.60
C ASP A 347 -4.02 0.67 -14.32
N ILE A 348 -2.96 0.94 -13.55
CA ILE A 348 -1.60 1.15 -14.04
C ILE A 348 -0.62 0.20 -13.34
N GLY A 349 0.13 -0.58 -14.10
CA GLY A 349 1.11 -1.53 -13.57
C GLY A 349 2.27 -0.86 -12.87
N ILE A 350 3.12 -0.17 -13.64
CA ILE A 350 4.28 0.58 -13.11
C ILE A 350 4.18 2.04 -13.54
N PHE A 351 4.14 2.96 -12.57
CA PHE A 351 4.00 4.40 -12.80
C PHE A 351 5.25 5.16 -12.35
N LEU A 352 5.85 5.92 -13.26
CA LEU A 352 7.01 6.77 -13.00
C LEU A 352 6.64 8.25 -13.24
N LYS A 353 6.83 9.10 -12.22
CA LYS A 353 6.68 10.55 -12.35
C LYS A 353 7.85 11.28 -11.70
N PHE A 354 8.45 12.23 -12.42
CA PHE A 354 9.66 12.95 -11.99
C PHE A 354 10.78 12.01 -11.51
N SER A 355 10.84 10.81 -12.08
CA SER A 355 11.65 9.69 -11.59
C SER A 355 12.67 9.32 -12.65
N HIS A 356 13.94 9.46 -12.33
CA HIS A 356 15.04 9.45 -13.29
C HIS A 356 16.03 8.30 -13.01
N TRP A 357 16.74 7.86 -14.05
CA TRP A 357 17.81 6.86 -13.93
C TRP A 357 17.37 5.51 -13.31
N ASN A 358 16.10 5.14 -13.44
CA ASN A 358 15.61 3.85 -12.96
C ASN A 358 15.81 2.76 -14.01
N LEU A 359 16.10 1.54 -13.55
CA LEU A 359 16.21 0.34 -14.37
C LEU A 359 14.98 -0.54 -14.15
N LEU A 360 14.24 -0.80 -15.23
CA LEU A 360 13.10 -1.71 -15.24
C LEU A 360 13.41 -2.87 -16.19
N GLU A 361 13.61 -4.05 -15.65
CA GLU A 361 14.02 -5.24 -16.40
C GLU A 361 13.07 -6.42 -16.13
N ASN A 362 12.63 -7.13 -17.18
CA ASN A 362 11.82 -8.35 -17.06
C ASN A 362 10.52 -8.21 -16.26
N ASN A 363 9.94 -7.01 -16.12
CA ASN A 363 8.70 -6.84 -15.35
C ASN A 363 7.47 -7.16 -16.20
N ASP A 364 6.43 -7.73 -15.59
CA ASP A 364 5.13 -7.95 -16.20
C ASP A 364 4.10 -6.93 -15.72
N GLY A 365 3.77 -5.99 -16.60
CA GLY A 365 2.72 -5.01 -16.42
C GLY A 365 1.51 -5.30 -17.31
N SER A 366 0.79 -6.40 -17.08
CA SER A 366 -0.47 -6.70 -17.78
C SER A 366 -1.67 -6.10 -17.02
N ASN A 367 -2.15 -4.92 -17.43
CA ASN A 367 -3.05 -4.05 -16.64
C ASN A 367 -4.24 -3.53 -17.44
N GLU A 368 -5.21 -2.92 -16.75
CA GLU A 368 -6.43 -2.41 -17.37
C GLU A 368 -6.11 -1.24 -18.31
N ARG A 369 -5.40 -0.21 -17.86
CA ARG A 369 -5.11 0.97 -18.69
C ARG A 369 -3.70 0.95 -19.27
N TYR A 370 -2.68 0.97 -18.41
CA TYR A 370 -1.28 1.05 -18.83
C TYR A 370 -0.42 0.01 -18.10
N GLY A 371 0.42 -0.71 -18.84
CA GLY A 371 1.40 -1.61 -18.22
C GLY A 371 2.53 -0.86 -17.53
N ILE A 372 3.17 0.07 -18.25
CA ILE A 372 4.16 1.00 -17.71
C ILE A 372 3.82 2.39 -18.24
N TYR A 373 3.71 3.36 -17.34
CA TYR A 373 3.47 4.75 -17.67
C TYR A 373 4.59 5.62 -17.09
N HIS A 374 5.20 6.46 -17.92
CA HIS A 374 6.24 7.40 -17.48
C HIS A 374 5.87 8.83 -17.85
N SER A 375 6.09 9.78 -16.93
CA SER A 375 5.80 11.21 -17.15
C SER A 375 6.88 12.07 -16.50
N ALA A 376 7.37 13.08 -17.23
CA ALA A 376 8.43 13.99 -16.79
C ALA A 376 9.63 13.26 -16.17
N SER A 377 9.94 12.08 -16.69
CA SER A 377 10.91 11.11 -16.18
C SER A 377 11.97 10.89 -17.27
N LYS A 378 13.25 10.87 -16.92
CA LYS A 378 14.37 10.92 -17.88
C LYS A 378 15.41 9.85 -17.56
N TYR A 379 16.11 9.38 -18.60
CA TYR A 379 17.22 8.43 -18.47
C TYR A 379 16.85 7.10 -17.79
N ASN A 380 15.58 6.67 -17.88
CA ASN A 380 15.19 5.34 -17.42
C ASN A 380 15.49 4.30 -18.49
N THR A 381 15.95 3.12 -18.07
CA THR A 381 16.23 1.99 -18.96
C THR A 381 15.16 0.93 -18.78
N LEU A 382 14.47 0.58 -19.87
CA LEU A 382 13.45 -0.47 -19.90
C LEU A 382 13.95 -1.60 -20.81
N SER A 383 14.16 -2.79 -20.26
CA SER A 383 14.57 -4.00 -21.00
C SER A 383 13.61 -5.16 -20.72
N ASN A 384 13.21 -5.89 -21.77
CA ASN A 384 12.46 -7.15 -21.66
C ASN A 384 11.17 -7.11 -20.80
N ASN A 385 10.52 -5.95 -20.66
CA ASN A 385 9.28 -5.85 -19.90
C ASN A 385 8.08 -6.30 -20.76
N ASN A 386 7.19 -7.11 -20.20
CA ASN A 386 5.90 -7.41 -20.80
C ASN A 386 4.91 -6.30 -20.44
N ILE A 387 4.51 -5.49 -21.41
CA ILE A 387 3.65 -4.32 -21.18
C ILE A 387 2.35 -4.52 -21.95
N LYS A 388 1.26 -4.83 -21.24
CA LYS A 388 -0.07 -4.98 -21.84
C LYS A 388 -1.06 -4.05 -21.14
N GLY A 389 -1.83 -3.31 -21.92
CA GLY A 389 -2.92 -2.44 -21.44
C GLY A 389 -4.13 -2.56 -22.36
N GLU A 390 -5.36 -2.43 -21.86
CA GLU A 390 -6.53 -2.45 -22.74
C GLU A 390 -6.53 -1.29 -23.73
N VAL A 391 -6.00 -0.12 -23.34
CA VAL A 391 -5.89 1.02 -24.23
C VAL A 391 -5.00 0.68 -25.43
N PHE A 392 -3.90 -0.06 -25.19
CA PHE A 392 -3.02 -0.52 -26.26
C PHE A 392 -3.74 -1.52 -27.18
N LEU A 393 -4.49 -2.48 -26.62
CA LEU A 393 -5.28 -3.44 -27.39
C LEU A 393 -6.38 -2.76 -28.22
N LYS A 394 -7.09 -1.78 -27.64
CA LYS A 394 -8.12 -0.99 -28.31
C LYS A 394 -7.51 -0.14 -29.45
N ALA A 395 -6.37 0.50 -29.21
CA ALA A 395 -5.64 1.25 -30.24
C ALA A 395 -5.14 0.33 -31.36
N LEU A 396 -4.59 -0.84 -31.03
CA LEU A 396 -4.14 -1.83 -32.01
C LEU A 396 -5.29 -2.35 -32.86
N ALA A 397 -6.42 -2.71 -32.23
CA ALA A 397 -7.63 -3.14 -32.93
C ALA A 397 -8.16 -2.05 -33.87
N PHE A 398 -8.13 -0.77 -33.43
CA PHE A 398 -8.53 0.37 -34.24
C PHE A 398 -7.60 0.57 -35.46
N VAL A 399 -6.28 0.46 -35.29
CA VAL A 399 -5.31 0.51 -36.40
C VAL A 399 -5.55 -0.63 -37.39
N PHE A 400 -5.80 -1.85 -36.91
CA PHE A 400 -6.16 -2.99 -37.76
C PHE A 400 -7.45 -2.74 -38.56
N LEU A 401 -8.47 -2.17 -37.91
CA LEU A 401 -9.73 -1.81 -38.57
C LEU A 401 -9.50 -0.76 -39.67
N LEU A 402 -8.69 0.26 -39.41
CA LEU A 402 -8.30 1.27 -40.40
C LEU A 402 -7.61 0.63 -41.62
N ILE A 403 -6.67 -0.30 -41.39
CA ILE A 403 -6.00 -1.04 -42.47
C ILE A 403 -7.00 -1.85 -43.30
N LEU A 404 -7.95 -2.54 -42.66
CA LEU A 404 -9.00 -3.31 -43.35
C LEU A 404 -9.93 -2.41 -44.18
N ILE A 405 -10.32 -1.24 -43.67
CA ILE A 405 -11.12 -0.26 -44.40
C ILE A 405 -10.34 0.26 -45.62
N MET A 406 -9.04 0.53 -45.47
CA MET A 406 -8.19 0.98 -46.57
C MET A 406 -8.02 -0.09 -47.66
N LEU A 407 -7.84 -1.36 -47.29
CA LEU A 407 -7.74 -2.46 -48.25
C LEU A 407 -9.04 -2.71 -49.00
N SER A 408 -10.18 -2.67 -48.30
CA SER A 408 -11.51 -2.89 -48.91
C SER A 408 -11.91 -1.75 -49.85
N THR A 409 -11.65 -0.50 -49.47
CA THR A 409 -11.88 0.67 -50.35
C THR A 409 -10.98 0.65 -51.58
N SER A 410 -9.71 0.26 -51.43
CA SER A 410 -8.79 0.03 -52.55
C SER A 410 -9.30 -1.04 -53.53
N TYR A 411 -9.81 -2.16 -53.00
CA TYR A 411 -10.41 -3.23 -53.79
C TYR A 411 -11.66 -2.77 -54.55
N LEU A 412 -12.58 -2.06 -53.89
CA LEU A 412 -13.80 -1.51 -54.49
C LEU A 412 -13.54 -0.46 -55.59
N LEU A 413 -12.45 0.30 -55.47
CA LEU A 413 -12.07 1.32 -56.45
C LEU A 413 -11.32 0.75 -57.67
N LYS A 414 -10.74 -0.45 -57.54
CA LYS A 414 -10.04 -1.17 -58.61
C LYS A 414 -10.91 -1.41 -59.85
N ASP A 415 -12.20 -1.64 -59.65
CA ASP A 415 -13.13 -1.95 -60.76
C ASP A 415 -13.79 -0.69 -61.37
N LYS A 416 -13.73 0.46 -60.70
CA LYS A 416 -14.30 1.72 -61.20
C LYS A 416 -13.31 2.61 -61.94
N ILE A 417 -12.01 2.45 -61.70
CA ILE A 417 -10.96 3.29 -62.29
C ILE A 417 -10.15 2.43 -63.26
N GLY A 418 -10.49 2.53 -64.54
CA GLY A 418 -9.83 1.77 -65.61
C GLY A 418 -8.30 1.94 -65.60
N LYS A 419 -7.61 0.86 -66.01
CA LYS A 419 -6.17 0.54 -66.15
C LYS A 419 -5.08 1.62 -66.37
N LYS A 420 -5.23 2.90 -66.07
CA LYS A 420 -4.15 3.89 -66.16
C LYS A 420 -3.93 4.66 -64.86
N LYS A 421 -2.86 4.23 -64.18
CA LYS A 421 -2.01 4.96 -63.22
C LYS A 421 -2.62 5.30 -61.84
N SER A 422 -2.50 4.33 -60.94
CA SER A 422 -1.53 4.40 -59.84
C SER A 422 -1.62 5.60 -58.85
N ILE A 423 -2.80 6.13 -58.55
CA ILE A 423 -2.94 6.97 -57.34
C ILE A 423 -2.86 6.10 -56.07
N ILE A 424 -3.32 4.85 -56.16
CA ILE A 424 -3.32 3.86 -55.06
C ILE A 424 -1.89 3.48 -54.64
N SER A 425 -0.95 3.43 -55.57
CA SER A 425 0.47 3.17 -55.28
C SER A 425 1.11 4.36 -54.58
N VAL A 426 0.73 5.59 -54.93
CA VAL A 426 1.32 6.82 -54.36
C VAL A 426 0.81 7.06 -52.94
N SER A 427 -0.47 6.80 -52.65
CA SER A 427 -1.00 6.87 -51.28
C SER A 427 -0.45 5.77 -50.37
N MET A 428 -0.24 4.54 -50.88
CA MET A 428 0.48 3.50 -50.11
C MET A 428 1.97 3.82 -49.91
N ILE A 429 2.66 4.39 -50.90
CA ILE A 429 4.09 4.75 -50.82
C ILE A 429 4.31 5.99 -49.93
N LEU A 430 3.36 6.93 -49.86
CA LEU A 430 3.44 8.10 -48.98
C LEU A 430 3.10 7.79 -47.52
N LEU A 431 2.23 6.80 -47.26
CA LEU A 431 1.83 6.44 -45.88
C LEU A 431 2.71 5.37 -45.22
N LEU A 432 3.36 4.48 -45.97
CA LEU A 432 4.30 3.49 -45.39
C LEU A 432 5.43 4.14 -44.54
N PRO A 433 6.05 5.26 -44.97
CA PRO A 433 7.05 5.98 -44.18
C PRO A 433 6.44 6.76 -43.00
N LEU A 434 5.13 7.05 -43.04
CA LEU A 434 4.39 7.73 -41.96
C LEU A 434 3.86 6.74 -40.91
N LEU A 435 3.87 5.43 -41.16
CA LEU A 435 3.42 4.43 -40.20
C LEU A 435 4.24 4.46 -38.89
N PRO A 436 5.58 4.56 -38.92
CA PRO A 436 6.39 4.75 -37.70
C PRO A 436 6.13 6.10 -37.03
N ALA A 437 5.83 7.16 -37.81
CA ALA A 437 5.47 8.47 -37.28
C ALA A 437 4.06 8.46 -36.65
N LEU A 438 3.09 7.73 -37.20
CA LEU A 438 1.78 7.51 -36.60
C LEU A 438 1.90 6.71 -35.30
N ILE A 439 2.74 5.67 -35.28
CA ILE A 439 3.02 4.87 -34.08
C ILE A 439 3.74 5.71 -33.01
N GLY A 440 4.66 6.59 -33.40
CA GLY A 440 5.34 7.52 -32.50
C GLY A 440 4.46 8.68 -32.01
N VAL A 441 3.55 9.16 -32.85
CA VAL A 441 2.59 10.24 -32.52
C VAL A 441 1.46 9.73 -31.62
N ILE A 442 1.08 8.45 -31.73
CA ILE A 442 0.21 7.76 -30.75
C ILE A 442 0.88 7.70 -29.36
N TYR A 443 2.21 7.84 -29.29
CA TYR A 443 2.98 7.76 -28.05
C TYR A 443 3.04 9.07 -27.25
N GLU A 444 2.71 10.24 -27.82
CA GLU A 444 2.94 11.50 -27.09
C GLU A 444 1.79 12.49 -26.95
N LEU A 445 0.74 12.55 -27.78
CA LEU A 445 -0.24 13.64 -27.63
C LEU A 445 -1.66 13.28 -28.06
N HIS A 446 -2.63 13.90 -27.38
CA HIS A 446 -4.01 14.10 -27.78
C HIS A 446 -4.10 14.57 -29.24
N LEU A 447 -4.23 13.65 -30.20
CA LEU A 447 -4.16 13.99 -31.62
C LEU A 447 -5.36 13.49 -32.44
N LEU A 448 -6.57 13.68 -31.91
CA LEU A 448 -7.78 13.60 -32.73
C LEU A 448 -7.83 14.78 -33.73
N GLU A 449 -7.33 15.95 -33.35
CA GLU A 449 -7.36 17.18 -34.18
C GLU A 449 -6.47 17.10 -35.43
N THR A 450 -5.26 16.54 -35.32
CA THR A 450 -4.36 16.44 -36.48
C THR A 450 -4.74 15.29 -37.41
N ILE A 451 -5.31 14.20 -36.88
CA ILE A 451 -5.83 13.09 -37.70
C ILE A 451 -7.07 13.55 -38.49
N ILE A 452 -7.99 14.31 -37.88
CA ILE A 452 -9.13 14.92 -38.58
C ILE A 452 -8.62 15.91 -39.64
N SER A 453 -7.63 16.74 -39.33
CA SER A 453 -7.02 17.65 -40.31
C SER A 453 -6.44 16.89 -41.51
N ILE A 454 -5.68 15.82 -41.29
CA ILE A 454 -5.07 15.02 -42.37
C ILE A 454 -6.13 14.27 -43.20
N LEU A 455 -7.19 13.75 -42.57
CA LEU A 455 -8.30 13.10 -43.28
C LEU A 455 -9.13 14.10 -44.08
N LEU A 456 -9.37 15.30 -43.55
CA LEU A 456 -10.07 16.39 -44.22
C LEU A 456 -9.25 16.91 -45.41
N TRP A 457 -7.94 17.08 -45.24
CA TRP A 457 -7.02 17.46 -46.31
C TRP A 457 -6.91 16.38 -47.39
N ASN A 458 -6.89 15.10 -47.04
CA ASN A 458 -6.91 14.00 -48.02
C ASN A 458 -8.25 13.92 -48.76
N TYR A 459 -9.38 14.10 -48.08
CA TYR A 459 -10.70 14.17 -48.72
C TYR A 459 -10.79 15.38 -49.66
N LEU A 460 -10.34 16.56 -49.22
CA LEU A 460 -10.27 17.77 -50.03
C LEU A 460 -9.33 17.61 -51.22
N PHE A 461 -8.19 16.93 -51.06
CA PHE A 461 -7.23 16.67 -52.13
C PHE A 461 -7.77 15.65 -53.16
N ILE A 462 -8.47 14.60 -52.71
CA ILE A 462 -9.19 13.66 -53.59
C ILE A 462 -10.28 14.40 -54.38
N ARG A 463 -11.03 15.30 -53.74
CA ARG A 463 -12.00 16.19 -54.42
C ARG A 463 -11.31 17.16 -55.39
N PHE A 464 -10.13 17.67 -55.03
CA PHE A 464 -9.33 18.54 -55.89
C PHE A 464 -8.90 17.83 -57.18
N LEU A 465 -8.51 16.56 -57.07
CA LEU A 465 -8.14 15.69 -58.19
C LEU A 465 -9.34 15.21 -59.00
N GLU A 466 -10.52 15.01 -58.37
CA GLU A 466 -11.75 14.60 -59.06
C GLU A 466 -12.38 15.72 -59.92
N PHE A 467 -12.24 17.00 -59.54
CA PHE A 467 -13.03 18.08 -60.14
C PHE A 467 -12.25 19.13 -60.96
N GLY A 468 -10.91 19.16 -60.88
CA GLY A 468 -10.12 20.13 -61.65
C GLY A 468 -10.29 21.59 -61.19
N LEU A 469 -9.38 22.44 -61.65
CA LEU A 469 -8.94 23.68 -60.98
C LEU A 469 -9.75 24.98 -61.23
N PRO A 470 -11.11 25.00 -61.19
CA PRO A 470 -11.81 26.27 -60.94
C PRO A 470 -12.85 26.29 -59.81
N ALA A 471 -13.16 25.18 -59.13
CA ALA A 471 -14.28 25.16 -58.16
C ALA A 471 -13.93 25.58 -56.72
N ALA A 472 -12.64 25.69 -56.36
CA ALA A 472 -12.22 25.91 -54.96
C ALA A 472 -12.06 27.38 -54.53
N VAL A 473 -12.16 28.34 -55.47
CA VAL A 473 -11.93 29.77 -55.17
C VAL A 473 -13.24 30.59 -55.08
N ILE A 474 -14.40 30.02 -55.43
CA ILE A 474 -15.70 30.71 -55.34
C ILE A 474 -16.52 30.17 -54.17
N ILE A 475 -15.99 30.24 -52.95
CA ILE A 475 -16.82 30.38 -51.73
C ILE A 475 -16.06 31.26 -50.72
N PHE A 476 -15.65 32.46 -51.13
CA PHE A 476 -15.44 33.55 -50.18
C PHE A 476 -15.84 34.88 -50.86
N TYR A 477 -17.00 35.37 -50.43
CA TYR A 477 -17.57 36.71 -50.61
C TYR A 477 -18.17 37.16 -51.94
N GLY A 478 -19.44 37.58 -51.87
CA GLY A 478 -20.19 38.27 -52.93
C GLY A 478 -21.60 38.73 -52.52
N TYR A 479 -21.67 39.67 -51.55
CA TYR A 479 -22.69 40.73 -51.31
C TYR A 479 -24.23 40.50 -51.49
N THR A 480 -24.93 40.66 -50.35
CA THR A 480 -26.20 41.42 -50.07
C THR A 480 -27.47 41.06 -50.86
N THR A 481 -28.67 40.89 -50.31
CA THR A 481 -29.37 41.39 -49.10
C THR A 481 -30.51 40.41 -48.75
N GLU A 482 -30.92 40.38 -47.47
CA GLU A 482 -32.21 39.86 -46.97
C GLU A 482 -32.59 38.42 -47.36
N ASP A 483 -32.09 37.42 -46.64
CA ASP A 483 -32.96 36.28 -46.27
C ASP A 483 -32.40 35.42 -45.13
N LYS A 484 -33.31 35.03 -44.22
CA LYS A 484 -33.07 34.33 -42.93
C LYS A 484 -32.63 32.87 -43.04
N LEU A 485 -32.10 32.43 -44.18
CA LEU A 485 -31.79 31.01 -44.42
C LEU A 485 -30.37 30.58 -44.03
N PHE A 486 -29.52 31.49 -43.56
CA PHE A 486 -28.09 31.21 -43.32
C PHE A 486 -27.63 31.19 -41.86
N SER A 487 -28.55 31.29 -40.89
CA SER A 487 -28.21 30.96 -39.49
C SER A 487 -28.28 29.46 -39.19
N THR A 488 -28.86 28.66 -40.10
CA THR A 488 -29.04 27.21 -39.88
C THR A 488 -27.87 26.37 -40.41
N LEU A 489 -27.06 26.89 -41.34
CA LEU A 489 -25.94 26.15 -41.93
C LEU A 489 -24.64 26.25 -41.13
N SER A 490 -24.45 27.30 -40.33
CA SER A 490 -23.35 27.36 -39.34
C SER A 490 -23.69 26.61 -38.04
N GLY A 491 -24.98 26.45 -37.72
CA GLY A 491 -25.43 25.72 -36.53
C GLY A 491 -25.29 24.19 -36.66
N VAL A 492 -25.51 23.62 -37.84
CA VAL A 492 -25.58 22.14 -37.99
C VAL A 492 -24.22 21.44 -37.88
N PHE A 493 -23.10 22.13 -38.11
CA PHE A 493 -21.76 21.55 -37.90
C PHE A 493 -21.18 21.78 -36.49
N LEU A 494 -21.75 22.67 -35.68
CA LEU A 494 -21.24 23.02 -34.34
C LEU A 494 -22.04 22.38 -33.19
N ILE A 495 -23.30 22.01 -33.41
CA ILE A 495 -24.18 21.46 -32.36
C ILE A 495 -23.72 20.08 -31.82
N PRO A 496 -23.20 19.13 -32.63
CA PRO A 496 -22.71 17.86 -32.09
C PRO A 496 -21.42 18.00 -31.26
N LEU A 497 -20.57 18.99 -31.60
CA LEU A 497 -19.37 19.28 -30.82
C LEU A 497 -19.70 19.97 -29.49
N PHE A 498 -20.73 20.82 -29.44
CA PHE A 498 -21.05 21.58 -28.24
C PHE A 498 -21.62 20.71 -27.10
N PHE A 499 -22.41 19.68 -27.42
CA PHE A 499 -22.99 18.78 -26.42
C PHE A 499 -22.01 17.73 -25.88
N ILE A 500 -20.99 17.35 -26.65
CA ILE A 500 -19.91 16.46 -26.19
C ILE A 500 -18.92 17.23 -25.29
N TYR A 501 -18.82 18.55 -25.47
CA TYR A 501 -17.88 19.40 -24.72
C TYR A 501 -18.48 20.10 -23.48
N ALA A 502 -19.80 20.05 -23.26
CA ALA A 502 -20.44 20.79 -22.16
C ALA A 502 -20.05 20.26 -20.76
N ASP A 503 -19.97 18.93 -20.57
CA ASP A 503 -19.63 18.33 -19.27
C ASP A 503 -18.16 18.53 -18.87
N ILE A 504 -17.27 18.70 -19.85
CA ILE A 504 -15.83 18.90 -19.63
C ILE A 504 -15.54 20.39 -19.36
N LEU A 505 -16.26 21.31 -20.01
CA LEU A 505 -16.13 22.76 -19.78
C LEU A 505 -16.76 23.22 -18.46
N LEU A 506 -17.82 22.54 -17.97
CA LEU A 506 -18.49 22.87 -16.70
C LEU A 506 -17.60 22.65 -15.46
N GLY A 507 -16.59 21.79 -15.54
CA GLY A 507 -15.61 21.58 -14.47
C GLY A 507 -14.47 22.62 -14.41
N MET A 508 -14.41 23.54 -15.39
CA MET A 508 -13.27 24.47 -15.58
C MET A 508 -13.63 25.96 -15.45
N LEU A 509 -14.89 26.31 -15.15
CA LEU A 509 -15.36 27.70 -15.12
C LEU A 509 -15.60 28.21 -13.69
N ASP A 510 -15.29 29.49 -13.46
CA ASP A 510 -15.52 30.15 -12.18
C ASP A 510 -17.04 30.43 -11.94
N PRO A 511 -17.46 30.65 -10.67
CA PRO A 511 -18.89 30.79 -10.31
C PRO A 511 -19.65 31.92 -11.02
N GLN A 512 -18.97 32.99 -11.48
CA GLN A 512 -19.60 34.11 -12.19
C GLN A 512 -19.99 33.74 -13.63
N SER A 513 -19.24 32.82 -14.24
CA SER A 513 -19.44 32.32 -15.60
C SER A 513 -20.64 31.35 -15.71
N ILE A 514 -20.92 30.59 -14.64
CA ILE A 514 -22.06 29.66 -14.53
C ILE A 514 -23.40 30.42 -14.46
N MET A 515 -23.42 31.58 -13.81
CA MET A 515 -24.63 32.40 -13.66
C MET A 515 -25.07 33.03 -15.00
N ASN A 516 -24.12 33.43 -15.85
CA ASN A 516 -24.40 33.95 -17.19
C ASN A 516 -24.88 32.88 -18.18
N LEU A 517 -24.46 31.62 -18.00
CA LEU A 517 -24.91 30.47 -18.80
C LEU A 517 -26.36 30.07 -18.46
N GLY A 518 -26.78 30.22 -17.19
CA GLY A 518 -28.15 29.99 -16.75
C GLY A 518 -29.19 30.90 -17.44
N TYR A 519 -28.83 32.16 -17.71
CA TYR A 519 -29.69 33.10 -18.46
C TYR A 519 -29.73 32.81 -19.97
N TRP A 520 -28.67 32.20 -20.52
CA TRP A 520 -28.61 31.80 -21.94
C TRP A 520 -29.39 30.50 -22.23
N LEU A 521 -29.38 29.55 -21.30
CA LEU A 521 -30.10 28.27 -21.43
C LEU A 521 -31.63 28.40 -21.28
N GLN A 522 -32.11 29.34 -20.46
CA GLN A 522 -33.55 29.66 -20.36
C GLN A 522 -34.16 30.17 -21.68
N TRP A 523 -33.34 30.71 -22.59
CA TRP A 523 -33.79 31.19 -23.90
C TRP A 523 -33.90 30.08 -24.96
N ASN A 524 -33.13 28.99 -24.83
CA ASN A 524 -33.09 27.90 -25.82
C ASN A 524 -34.03 26.73 -25.50
N ALA A 525 -34.65 26.68 -24.31
CA ALA A 525 -35.66 25.70 -23.94
C ALA A 525 -37.03 25.87 -24.65
N ILE A 526 -37.14 26.81 -25.60
CA ILE A 526 -38.38 27.13 -26.33
C ILE A 526 -38.50 26.37 -27.66
N VAL A 527 -37.46 25.67 -28.13
CA VAL A 527 -37.38 25.18 -29.53
C VAL A 527 -37.15 23.67 -29.65
N ASP A 528 -37.89 22.83 -28.93
CA ASP A 528 -37.85 21.35 -29.01
C ASP A 528 -37.39 20.77 -30.39
N VAL A 529 -36.12 20.34 -30.51
CA VAL A 529 -35.62 19.61 -31.68
C VAL A 529 -35.37 18.15 -31.30
N SER A 530 -36.23 17.26 -31.79
CA SER A 530 -36.18 15.82 -31.48
C SER A 530 -35.17 15.04 -32.34
N PRO A 531 -34.69 13.87 -31.87
CA PRO A 531 -33.72 13.01 -32.58
C PRO A 531 -34.15 12.52 -33.97
N PHE A 532 -35.43 12.66 -34.32
CA PHE A 532 -35.98 12.22 -35.61
C PHE A 532 -35.50 13.05 -36.81
N MET A 533 -35.08 14.31 -36.62
CA MET A 533 -34.61 15.14 -37.74
C MET A 533 -33.22 14.73 -38.26
N VAL A 534 -32.36 14.18 -37.41
CA VAL A 534 -31.02 13.70 -37.82
C VAL A 534 -31.14 12.46 -38.72
N LEU A 535 -32.13 11.59 -38.44
CA LEU A 535 -32.39 10.38 -39.23
C LEU A 535 -32.93 10.70 -40.63
N TYR A 536 -33.81 11.71 -40.76
CA TYR A 536 -34.34 12.14 -42.06
C TYR A 536 -33.30 12.81 -42.95
N GLY A 537 -32.38 13.58 -42.36
CA GLY A 537 -31.27 14.22 -43.09
C GLY A 537 -30.30 13.20 -43.70
N LEU A 538 -29.98 12.13 -42.95
CA LEU A 538 -29.09 11.08 -43.42
C LEU A 538 -29.74 10.17 -44.47
N ILE A 539 -31.02 9.81 -44.33
CA ILE A 539 -31.74 9.00 -45.32
C ILE A 539 -31.98 9.77 -46.62
N GLY A 540 -32.27 11.08 -46.53
CA GLY A 540 -32.46 11.95 -47.71
C GLY A 540 -31.21 12.14 -48.55
N TYR A 541 -30.02 12.23 -47.93
CA TYR A 541 -28.75 12.41 -48.63
C TYR A 541 -28.27 11.13 -49.36
N PHE A 542 -28.48 9.95 -48.77
CA PHE A 542 -28.03 8.68 -49.35
C PHE A 542 -29.07 7.99 -50.25
N GLY A 543 -30.36 8.30 -50.10
CA GLY A 543 -31.42 7.88 -51.03
C GLY A 543 -31.27 8.45 -52.44
N ALA A 544 -30.48 9.51 -52.62
CA ALA A 544 -30.24 10.13 -53.92
C ALA A 544 -29.26 9.37 -54.83
N ARG A 545 -28.54 8.34 -54.35
CA ARG A 545 -27.63 7.52 -55.17
C ARG A 545 -28.11 6.08 -55.28
N ARG A 546 -28.64 5.77 -56.47
CA ARG A 546 -29.33 4.53 -56.89
C ARG A 546 -28.48 3.25 -56.87
N THR A 547 -28.07 2.74 -55.71
CA THR A 547 -27.66 1.31 -55.60
C THR A 547 -28.13 0.68 -54.29
N LYS A 548 -28.72 -0.54 -54.36
CA LYS A 548 -29.14 -1.30 -53.16
C LYS A 548 -28.01 -1.47 -52.15
N LEU A 549 -26.76 -1.54 -52.62
CA LEU A 549 -25.57 -1.66 -51.80
C LEU A 549 -25.29 -0.42 -50.95
N SER A 550 -25.48 0.81 -51.48
CA SER A 550 -25.25 2.02 -50.68
C SER A 550 -26.32 2.22 -49.63
N LEU A 551 -27.57 1.84 -49.91
CA LEU A 551 -28.64 1.87 -48.93
C LEU A 551 -28.39 0.87 -47.79
N ILE A 552 -27.94 -0.34 -48.10
CA ILE A 552 -27.57 -1.36 -47.10
C ILE A 552 -26.39 -0.86 -46.24
N ILE A 553 -25.34 -0.30 -46.85
CA ILE A 553 -24.18 0.24 -46.13
C ILE A 553 -24.60 1.40 -45.21
N SER A 554 -25.45 2.31 -45.67
CA SER A 554 -25.94 3.43 -44.85
C SER A 554 -26.81 2.95 -43.68
N ILE A 555 -27.62 1.91 -43.87
CA ILE A 555 -28.41 1.29 -42.80
C ILE A 555 -27.48 0.60 -41.80
N CYS A 556 -26.45 -0.13 -42.25
CA CYS A 556 -25.47 -0.77 -41.37
C CYS A 556 -24.68 0.25 -40.54
N ILE A 557 -24.27 1.38 -41.14
CA ILE A 557 -23.57 2.46 -40.43
C ILE A 557 -24.48 3.13 -39.41
N ALA A 558 -25.75 3.39 -39.76
CA ALA A 558 -26.72 3.97 -38.83
C ALA A 558 -27.00 3.04 -37.63
N ILE A 559 -27.15 1.74 -37.87
CA ILE A 559 -27.32 0.74 -36.81
C ILE A 559 -26.07 0.65 -35.93
N PHE A 560 -24.88 0.65 -36.52
CA PHE A 560 -23.61 0.60 -35.78
C PHE A 560 -23.39 1.82 -34.88
N ILE A 561 -23.74 3.01 -35.37
CA ILE A 561 -23.69 4.25 -34.58
C ILE A 561 -24.73 4.22 -33.46
N LEU A 562 -25.94 3.70 -33.71
CA LEU A 562 -26.96 3.53 -32.68
C LEU A 562 -26.53 2.55 -31.59
N VAL A 563 -25.82 1.47 -31.92
CA VAL A 563 -25.27 0.51 -30.94
C VAL A 563 -24.19 1.17 -30.08
N ILE A 564 -23.27 1.92 -30.68
CA ILE A 564 -22.21 2.63 -29.94
C ILE A 564 -22.79 3.71 -29.02
N ILE A 565 -23.80 4.46 -29.47
CA ILE A 565 -24.38 5.57 -28.69
C ILE A 565 -25.32 5.06 -27.59
N SER A 566 -26.04 3.96 -27.80
CA SER A 566 -27.01 3.44 -26.82
C SER A 566 -26.37 2.67 -25.67
N GLY A 567 -25.08 2.31 -25.75
CA GLY A 567 -24.38 1.60 -24.67
C GLY A 567 -25.01 0.26 -24.31
N ILE A 568 -25.74 -0.36 -25.24
CA ILE A 568 -26.32 -1.68 -25.07
C ILE A 568 -25.24 -2.70 -25.39
N ASP A 569 -24.91 -3.57 -24.42
CA ASP A 569 -23.96 -4.69 -24.53
C ASP A 569 -24.26 -5.62 -25.72
#